data_AF-A0A828YWM9-F1
#
_entry.id   AF-A0A828YWM9-F1
#
_cell.length_a   1.000
_cell.length_b   1.000
_cell.length_c   1.000
_cell.angle_alpha   90.00
_cell.angle_beta   90.00
_cell.angle_gamma   90.00
#
_symmetry.space_group_name_H-M   'P 1'
#
loop_
_entity.id
_entity.type
_entity.pdbx_description
1 polymer ?
#
loop_
_entity_poly.entity_id
_entity_poly.type
_entity_poly.pdbx_seq_one_letter_code
_entity_poly.pdbx_strand_id
1 'polypeptide(L)'
;MLGGGLFLIAKSTSEIHGKVEGIEEEKPKKERVSFWGVILQLILLDIIFSVDSIVTAVGLSGQFQVMVAAVILSMIVMLVFSGTVSDFINEHPTMKVLALSFLIMIGAMLFADGLHFHIPKGYVYFSMAFSLGVELINMRIRKANAK
;
A
#
# COMPACT_ATOMS: atom_id res chain seq x y z
N MET A 1 -8.04 -12.05 -9.66
CA MET A 1 -7.07 -10.92 -9.74
C MET A 1 -7.72 -9.67 -10.33
N LEU A 2 -8.45 -9.77 -11.45
CA LEU A 2 -9.18 -8.64 -12.08
C LEU A 2 -10.05 -7.81 -11.14
N GLY A 3 -10.96 -8.43 -10.40
CA GLY A 3 -11.88 -7.69 -9.50
C GLY A 3 -11.17 -6.99 -8.33
N GLY A 4 -10.16 -7.64 -7.74
CA GLY A 4 -9.35 -7.04 -6.68
C GLY A 4 -8.49 -5.88 -7.20
N GLY A 5 -7.89 -6.03 -8.38
CA GLY A 5 -7.13 -4.96 -9.03
C GLY A 5 -7.98 -3.72 -9.31
N LEU A 6 -9.16 -3.92 -9.91
CA LEU A 6 -10.10 -2.83 -10.20
C LEU A 6 -10.61 -2.14 -8.93
N PHE A 7 -10.92 -2.91 -7.87
CA PHE A 7 -11.31 -2.37 -6.56
C PHE A 7 -10.21 -1.46 -5.97
N LEU A 8 -8.95 -1.91 -6.00
CA LEU A 8 -7.81 -1.16 -5.48
C LEU A 8 -7.61 0.16 -6.24
N ILE A 9 -7.71 0.13 -7.58
CA ILE A 9 -7.58 1.33 -8.42
C ILE A 9 -8.71 2.32 -8.10
N ALA A 10 -9.97 1.87 -8.16
CA ALA A 10 -11.13 2.74 -7.97
C ALA A 10 -11.13 3.42 -6.60
N LYS A 11 -10.88 2.64 -5.53
CA LYS A 11 -10.84 3.15 -4.16
C LYS A 11 -9.71 4.14 -3.95
N SER A 12 -8.49 3.78 -4.37
CA SER A 12 -7.31 4.61 -4.13
C SER A 12 -7.37 5.92 -4.92
N THR A 13 -7.86 5.88 -6.17
CA THR A 13 -8.10 7.10 -6.97
C THR A 13 -9.14 8.00 -6.32
N SER A 14 -10.25 7.44 -5.83
CA SER A 14 -11.29 8.22 -5.12
C SER A 14 -10.75 8.89 -3.85
N GLU A 15 -9.89 8.20 -3.08
CA GLU A 15 -9.28 8.78 -1.88
C GLU A 15 -8.22 9.84 -2.18
N ILE A 16 -7.44 9.67 -3.25
CA ILE A 16 -6.50 10.70 -3.70
C ILE A 16 -7.29 11.94 -4.15
N HIS A 17 -8.36 11.76 -4.92
CA HIS A 17 -9.19 12.87 -5.40
C HIS A 17 -9.79 13.68 -4.26
N GLY A 18 -10.43 13.04 -3.27
CA GLY A 18 -10.97 13.72 -2.09
C GLY A 18 -9.90 14.45 -1.26
N LYS A 19 -8.67 13.91 -1.22
CA LYS A 19 -7.54 14.54 -0.53
C LYS A 19 -6.92 15.71 -1.29
N VAL A 20 -6.92 15.68 -2.62
CA VAL A 20 -6.37 16.74 -3.47
C VAL A 20 -7.33 17.94 -3.50
N GLU A 21 -8.64 17.70 -3.55
CA GLU A 21 -9.65 18.75 -3.50
C GLU A 21 -9.76 19.41 -2.11
N GLY A 22 -9.54 18.66 -1.02
CA GLY A 22 -9.51 19.18 0.35
C GLY A 22 -8.31 20.09 0.69
N ILE A 23 -7.39 20.33 -0.25
CA ILE A 23 -6.25 21.26 -0.07
C ILE A 23 -6.63 22.70 -0.46
N GLU A 24 -7.70 22.91 -1.26
CA GLU A 24 -8.09 24.25 -1.75
C GLU A 24 -9.22 24.92 -0.94
N GLU A 25 -10.00 24.20 -0.13
CA GLU A 25 -11.02 24.82 0.72
C GLU A 25 -10.67 24.80 2.21
N GLU A 26 -10.31 25.98 2.73
CA GLU A 26 -10.27 26.26 4.16
C GLU A 26 -11.63 25.96 4.82
N LYS A 27 -11.76 24.76 5.39
CA LYS A 27 -12.58 24.45 6.58
C LYS A 27 -12.13 23.11 7.14
N PRO A 28 -11.79 22.99 8.44
CA PRO A 28 -11.31 21.74 9.00
C PRO A 28 -12.49 20.80 9.24
N LYS A 29 -13.03 20.20 8.18
CA LYS A 29 -13.69 18.90 8.35
C LYS A 29 -12.57 17.92 8.60
N LYS A 30 -12.42 17.49 9.85
CA LYS A 30 -11.72 16.24 10.19
C LYS A 30 -12.39 15.13 9.39
N GLU A 31 -11.95 14.91 8.16
CA GLU A 31 -12.13 13.64 7.49
C GLU A 31 -11.38 12.64 8.36
N ARG A 32 -12.11 12.01 9.27
CA ARG A 32 -11.66 10.84 9.99
C ARG A 32 -11.44 9.79 8.92
N VAL A 33 -10.22 9.71 8.40
CA VAL A 33 -9.79 8.51 7.69
C VAL A 33 -10.04 7.38 8.67
N SER A 34 -11.05 6.57 8.34
CA SER A 34 -11.54 5.57 9.26
C SER A 34 -10.40 4.60 9.51
N PHE A 35 -9.91 4.55 10.75
CA PHE A 35 -8.91 3.57 11.19
C PHE A 35 -9.29 2.15 10.75
N TRP A 36 -10.59 1.85 10.82
CA TRP A 36 -11.18 0.62 10.31
C TRP A 36 -11.08 0.46 8.79
N GLY A 37 -11.20 1.55 8.02
CA GLY A 37 -11.04 1.52 6.56
C GLY A 37 -9.60 1.22 6.12
N VAL A 38 -8.60 1.75 6.84
CA VAL A 38 -7.17 1.45 6.59
C VAL A 38 -6.85 0.01 6.98
N ILE A 39 -7.36 -0.48 8.11
CA ILE A 39 -7.18 -1.88 8.54
C ILE A 39 -7.82 -2.85 7.54
N LEU A 40 -9.07 -2.59 7.14
CA LEU A 40 -9.77 -3.45 6.17
C LEU A 40 -9.02 -3.51 4.83
N GLN A 41 -8.42 -2.38 4.43
CA GLN A 41 -7.61 -2.27 3.24
C GLN A 41 -6.27 -3.00 3.36
N LEU A 42 -5.60 -2.93 4.51
CA LEU A 42 -4.38 -3.70 4.78
C LEU A 42 -4.67 -5.20 4.75
N ILE A 43 -5.76 -5.65 5.37
CA ILE A 43 -6.18 -7.06 5.34
C ILE A 43 -6.46 -7.51 3.91
N LEU A 44 -7.18 -6.72 3.12
CA LEU A 44 -7.46 -7.03 1.71
C LEU A 44 -6.17 -7.09 0.87
N LEU A 45 -5.26 -6.13 1.05
CA LEU A 45 -3.98 -6.10 0.34
C LEU A 45 -3.09 -7.28 0.73
N ASP A 46 -3.04 -7.62 2.02
CA ASP A 46 -2.26 -8.74 2.55
C ASP A 46 -2.80 -10.08 2.06
N ILE A 47 -4.13 -10.24 1.96
CA ILE A 47 -4.75 -11.42 1.33
C ILE A 47 -4.37 -11.52 -0.15
N ILE A 48 -4.42 -10.42 -0.89
CA ILE A 48 -4.11 -10.44 -2.33
C ILE A 48 -2.62 -10.68 -2.59
N PHE A 49 -1.74 -10.07 -1.79
CA PHE A 49 -0.29 -10.22 -1.89
C PHE A 49 0.19 -11.58 -1.38
N SER A 50 -0.45 -12.11 -0.33
CA SER A 50 -0.16 -13.45 0.19
C SER A 50 -0.58 -14.52 -0.81
N VAL A 51 -1.73 -14.42 -1.48
CA VAL A 51 -2.15 -15.46 -2.45
C VAL A 51 -1.14 -15.63 -3.59
N ASP A 52 -0.64 -14.54 -4.18
CA ASP A 52 0.32 -14.61 -5.28
C ASP A 52 1.74 -15.03 -4.80
N SER A 53 2.19 -14.52 -3.66
CA SER A 53 3.47 -14.91 -3.05
C SER A 53 3.47 -16.36 -2.58
N ILE A 54 2.33 -16.84 -2.05
CA ILE A 54 2.13 -18.23 -1.64
C ILE A 54 2.10 -19.13 -2.85
N VAL A 55 1.29 -18.83 -3.87
CA VAL A 55 1.20 -19.67 -5.08
C VAL A 55 2.55 -19.75 -5.81
N THR A 56 3.29 -18.63 -5.89
CA THR A 56 4.64 -18.61 -6.46
C THR A 56 5.63 -19.44 -5.63
N ALA A 57 5.59 -19.35 -4.29
CA ALA A 57 6.48 -20.08 -3.40
C ALA A 57 6.10 -21.57 -3.24
N VAL A 58 4.81 -21.93 -3.31
CA VAL A 58 4.30 -23.32 -3.39
C VAL A 58 4.76 -23.97 -4.69
N GLY A 59 4.77 -23.22 -5.81
CA GLY A 59 5.27 -23.71 -7.10
C GLY A 59 6.79 -23.95 -7.12
N LEU A 60 7.54 -23.34 -6.19
CA LEU A 60 9.01 -23.41 -6.11
C LEU A 60 9.52 -24.27 -4.93
N SER A 61 8.72 -24.51 -3.88
CA SER A 61 9.11 -25.32 -2.72
C SER A 61 7.92 -26.06 -2.11
N GLY A 62 8.12 -27.34 -1.77
CA GLY A 62 7.10 -28.18 -1.13
C GLY A 62 6.84 -27.87 0.35
N GLN A 63 7.32 -26.76 0.90
CA GLN A 63 7.26 -26.45 2.34
C GLN A 63 6.12 -25.49 2.69
N PHE A 64 4.89 -25.95 2.48
CA PHE A 64 3.66 -25.22 2.82
C PHE A 64 3.62 -24.69 4.27
N GLN A 65 4.14 -25.47 5.22
CA GLN A 65 4.13 -25.12 6.65
C GLN A 65 4.95 -23.87 6.97
N VAL A 66 6.13 -23.71 6.36
CA VAL A 66 7.02 -22.56 6.62
C VAL A 66 6.38 -21.25 6.14
N MET A 67 5.70 -21.32 5.01
CA MET A 67 5.04 -20.18 4.39
C MET A 67 3.81 -19.70 5.16
N VAL A 68 2.97 -20.63 5.62
CA VAL A 68 1.86 -20.28 6.52
C VAL A 68 2.38 -19.65 7.82
N ALA A 69 3.44 -20.21 8.40
CA ALA A 69 4.06 -19.65 9.59
C ALA A 69 4.62 -18.23 9.35
N ALA A 70 5.27 -18.00 8.20
CA ALA A 70 5.80 -16.69 7.82
C ALA A 70 4.71 -15.62 7.67
N VAL A 71 3.58 -15.97 7.03
CA VAL A 71 2.43 -15.04 6.88
C VAL A 71 1.83 -14.71 8.23
N ILE A 72 1.57 -15.71 9.07
CA ILE A 72 1.01 -15.48 10.42
C ILE A 72 1.96 -14.60 11.24
N LEU A 73 3.27 -14.87 11.21
CA LEU A 73 4.26 -14.07 11.92
C LEU A 73 4.27 -12.61 11.41
N SER A 74 4.21 -12.42 10.10
CA SER A 74 4.12 -11.09 9.47
C SER A 74 2.87 -10.33 9.92
N MET A 75 1.70 -10.99 9.94
CA MET A 75 0.45 -10.39 10.39
C MET A 75 0.52 -9.97 11.86
N ILE A 76 1.11 -10.79 12.73
CA ILE A 76 1.29 -10.46 14.15
C ILE A 76 2.16 -9.19 14.29
N VAL A 77 3.29 -9.14 13.59
CA VAL A 77 4.16 -7.95 13.59
C VAL A 77 3.38 -6.73 13.08
N MET A 78 2.66 -6.85 11.98
CA MET A 78 1.85 -5.74 11.45
C MET A 78 0.83 -5.23 12.46
N LEU A 79 0.11 -6.11 13.16
CA LEU A 79 -0.88 -5.71 14.16
C LEU A 79 -0.26 -4.96 15.34
N VAL A 80 0.86 -5.47 15.86
CA VAL A 80 1.60 -4.84 16.97
C VAL A 80 2.09 -3.45 16.60
N PHE A 81 2.58 -3.26 15.37
CA PHE A 81 3.12 -1.98 14.90
C PHE A 81 2.09 -1.08 14.19
N SER A 82 0.85 -1.55 13.99
CA SER A 82 -0.16 -0.86 13.18
C SER A 82 -0.48 0.55 13.68
N GLY A 83 -0.54 0.75 15.00
CA GLY A 83 -0.76 2.06 15.62
C GLY A 83 0.37 3.04 15.27
N THR A 84 1.62 2.64 15.51
CA THR A 84 2.80 3.45 15.21
C THR A 84 2.93 3.79 13.72
N VAL A 85 2.66 2.81 12.85
CA VAL A 85 2.67 3.02 11.39
C VAL A 85 1.55 3.97 10.96
N SER A 86 0.35 3.82 11.52
CA SER A 86 -0.78 4.70 11.25
C SER A 86 -0.49 6.14 11.69
N ASP A 87 0.06 6.34 12.89
CA ASP A 87 0.40 7.66 13.40
C ASP A 87 1.43 8.34 12.51
N PHE A 88 2.48 7.62 12.11
CA PHE A 88 3.51 8.12 11.18
C PHE A 88 2.93 8.52 9.81
N ILE A 89 2.02 7.72 9.24
CA ILE A 89 1.36 8.05 7.97
C ILE A 89 0.44 9.27 8.10
N ASN A 90 -0.18 9.47 9.26
CA ASN A 90 -1.03 10.63 9.50
C ASN A 90 -0.24 11.93 9.75
N GLU A 91 0.95 11.83 10.35
CA GLU A 91 1.86 12.96 10.56
C GLU A 91 2.54 13.43 9.25
N HIS A 92 2.64 12.54 8.26
CA HIS A 92 3.27 12.83 6.97
C HIS A 92 2.29 12.67 5.78
N PRO A 93 1.60 13.75 5.36
CA PRO A 93 0.60 13.70 4.28
C PRO A 93 1.14 13.14 2.96
N THR A 94 2.39 13.40 2.62
CA THR A 94 3.07 12.89 1.42
C THR A 94 3.27 11.38 1.49
N MET A 95 3.59 10.82 2.67
CA MET A 95 3.66 9.36 2.88
C MET A 95 2.29 8.69 2.68
N LYS A 96 1.20 9.37 3.05
CA LYS A 96 -0.16 8.88 2.83
C LYS A 96 -0.51 8.80 1.33
N VAL A 97 -0.17 9.84 0.56
CA VAL A 97 -0.35 9.84 -0.90
C VAL A 97 0.55 8.77 -1.55
N LEU A 98 1.80 8.63 -1.09
CA LEU A 98 2.71 7.59 -1.56
C LEU A 98 2.14 6.18 -1.37
N ALA A 99 1.56 5.90 -0.19
CA ALA A 99 0.91 4.62 0.09
C ALA A 99 -0.28 4.36 -0.85
N LEU A 100 -1.16 5.36 -1.06
CA LEU A 100 -2.29 5.25 -1.99
C LEU A 100 -1.83 5.05 -3.45
N SER A 101 -0.73 5.68 -3.85
CA SER A 101 -0.13 5.47 -5.16
C SER A 101 0.42 4.05 -5.34
N PHE A 102 1.01 3.46 -4.30
CA PHE A 102 1.43 2.04 -4.33
C PHE A 102 0.23 1.11 -4.47
N LEU A 103 -0.88 1.40 -3.79
CA LEU A 103 -2.13 0.67 -3.95
C LEU A 103 -2.67 0.71 -5.39
N ILE A 104 -2.64 1.88 -6.04
CA ILE A 104 -3.01 2.00 -7.46
C ILE A 104 -2.08 1.17 -8.34
N MET A 105 -0.77 1.25 -8.11
CA MET A 105 0.22 0.52 -8.90
C MET A 105 0.06 -1.01 -8.75
N ILE A 106 -0.17 -1.50 -7.53
CA ILE A 106 -0.49 -2.92 -7.26
C ILE A 106 -1.83 -3.30 -7.91
N GLY A 107 -2.85 -2.46 -7.77
CA GLY A 107 -4.15 -2.69 -8.40
C GLY A 107 -4.05 -2.83 -9.93
N ALA A 108 -3.28 -1.95 -10.57
CA ALA A 108 -2.99 -1.98 -11.99
C ALA A 108 -2.21 -3.24 -12.39
N MET A 109 -1.20 -3.62 -11.61
CA MET A 109 -0.44 -4.84 -11.83
C MET A 109 -1.35 -6.08 -11.79
N LEU A 110 -2.20 -6.21 -10.77
CA LEU A 110 -3.12 -7.34 -10.61
C LEU A 110 -4.21 -7.37 -11.69
N PHE A 111 -4.66 -6.21 -12.13
CA PHE A 111 -5.59 -6.09 -13.25
C PHE A 111 -4.93 -6.55 -14.56
N ALA A 112 -3.71 -6.11 -14.84
CA ALA A 112 -2.96 -6.55 -16.01
C ALA A 112 -2.68 -8.06 -15.98
N ASP A 113 -2.24 -8.59 -14.83
CA ASP A 113 -1.96 -10.01 -14.64
C ASP A 113 -3.22 -10.87 -14.83
N GLY A 114 -4.36 -10.37 -14.34
CA GLY A 114 -5.68 -10.98 -14.58
C GLY A 114 -6.14 -10.97 -16.04
N LEU A 115 -5.58 -10.10 -16.90
CA LEU A 115 -5.78 -10.09 -18.35
C LEU A 115 -4.71 -10.90 -19.11
N HIS A 116 -3.91 -11.70 -18.40
CA HIS A 116 -2.76 -12.45 -18.92
C HIS A 116 -1.59 -11.58 -19.41
N PHE A 117 -1.61 -10.27 -19.14
CA PHE A 117 -0.45 -9.39 -19.34
C PHE A 117 0.47 -9.45 -18.13
N HIS A 118 1.52 -10.25 -18.26
CA HIS A 118 2.50 -10.43 -17.18
C HIS A 118 3.43 -9.22 -17.12
N ILE A 119 3.18 -8.33 -16.16
CA ILE A 119 4.10 -7.24 -15.83
C ILE A 119 5.17 -7.80 -14.91
N PRO A 120 6.48 -7.71 -15.26
CA PRO A 120 7.53 -8.21 -14.39
C PRO A 120 7.53 -7.47 -13.05
N LYS A 121 7.34 -8.22 -11.97
CA LYS A 121 7.25 -7.73 -10.58
C LYS A 121 8.42 -6.83 -10.19
N GLY A 122 9.61 -7.08 -10.75
CA GLY A 122 10.81 -6.28 -10.52
C GLY A 122 10.65 -4.79 -10.85
N TYR A 123 9.93 -4.44 -11.92
CA TYR A 123 9.68 -3.03 -12.26
C TYR A 123 8.80 -2.33 -11.22
N VAL A 124 7.79 -3.06 -10.71
CA VAL A 124 6.89 -2.55 -9.67
C VAL A 124 7.67 -2.34 -8.37
N TYR A 125 8.46 -3.32 -7.96
CA TYR A 125 9.27 -3.23 -6.74
C TYR A 125 10.34 -2.13 -6.82
N PHE A 126 11.01 -2.02 -7.97
CA PHE A 126 11.97 -0.94 -8.21
C PHE A 126 11.30 0.44 -8.13
N SER A 127 10.12 0.60 -8.74
CA SER A 127 9.36 1.85 -8.69
C SER A 127 8.95 2.20 -7.26
N MET A 128 8.48 1.24 -6.46
CA MET A 128 8.15 1.48 -5.05
C MET A 128 9.37 1.92 -4.24
N ALA A 129 10.49 1.19 -4.37
CA ALA A 129 11.72 1.51 -3.67
C ALA A 129 12.27 2.90 -4.08
N PHE A 130 12.24 3.21 -5.37
CA PHE A 130 12.67 4.51 -5.89
C PHE A 130 11.80 5.66 -5.35
N SER A 131 10.48 5.55 -5.43
CA SER A 131 9.56 6.57 -4.93
C SER A 131 9.68 6.77 -3.41
N LEU A 132 9.86 5.69 -2.65
CA LEU A 132 10.14 5.77 -1.21
C LEU A 132 11.47 6.50 -0.97
N GLY A 133 12.52 6.18 -1.72
CA GLY A 133 13.82 6.84 -1.61
C GLY A 133 13.72 8.35 -1.88
N VAL A 134 13.01 8.74 -2.93
CA VAL A 134 12.75 10.14 -3.26
C VAL A 134 11.97 10.84 -2.14
N GLU A 135 10.94 10.20 -1.60
CA GLU A 135 10.14 10.79 -0.52
C GLU A 135 10.94 10.93 0.78
N LEU A 136 11.80 9.97 1.12
CA LEU A 136 12.71 10.07 2.27
C LEU A 136 13.69 11.25 2.12
N ILE A 137 14.20 11.49 0.91
CA ILE A 137 15.02 12.67 0.60
C ILE A 137 14.20 13.95 0.75
N ASN A 138 12.99 13.96 0.20
CA ASN A 138 12.08 15.10 0.25
C ASN A 138 11.73 15.48 1.71
N MET A 139 11.43 14.49 2.55
CA MET A 139 11.20 14.68 3.99
C MET A 139 12.43 15.26 4.69
N ARG A 140 13.65 14.78 4.37
CA ARG A 140 14.90 15.32 4.95
C ARG A 140 15.11 16.78 4.56
N ILE A 141 14.90 17.14 3.29
CA ILE A 141 15.04 18.50 2.80
C ILE A 141 14.01 19.42 3.48
N ARG A 142 12.76 18.97 3.58
CA ARG A 142 11.68 19.74 4.21
C ARG A 142 11.95 20.00 5.69
N LYS A 143 12.50 19.03 6.41
CA LYS A 143 12.93 19.19 7.80
C LYS A 143 14.15 20.12 7.94
N ALA A 144 15.06 20.12 6.98
CA ALA A 144 16.21 21.02 6.96
C ALA A 144 15.82 22.48 6.69
N ASN A 145 14.82 22.71 5.84
CA ASN A 145 14.32 24.05 5.50
C ASN A 145 13.33 24.63 6.53
N ALA A 146 12.80 23.80 7.44
CA ALA A 146 11.90 24.24 8.52
C ALA A 146 12.63 24.70 9.79
N LYS A 147 13.97 24.76 9.74
CA LYS A 147 14.85 25.18 10.84
C LYS A 147 15.57 26.46 10.45
#